data_AF-A0A382ZLN4-F1
#
_entry.id   AF-A0A382ZLN4-F1
#
_cell.length_a   1.000
_cell.length_b   1.000
_cell.length_c   1.000
_cell.angle_alpha   90.00
_cell.angle_beta   90.00
_cell.angle_gamma   90.00
#
_symmetry.space_group_name_H-M   'P 1'
#
loop_
_entity.id
_entity.type
_entity.pdbx_description
1 polymer ?
#
loop_
_entity_poly.entity_id
_entity_poly.type
_entity_poly.pdbx_seq_one_letter_code
_entity_poly.pdbx_strand_id
1 'polypeptide(L)'
;VSDQPYYVPASSKFPFAMALTMLTLIIGAATTVNSIGTNSNAYLILIAGFLMMWTTMFFWFSKVIEENDSGLNNSMLNDSYVYGMAWFIFSEVMFFFAFFGALFYIRTFSVPWLGGEGEKGIANILWEGFEAHWPLVVTPDQALFKGPEEEMSFSTAYTHGGLAGVLGWIPLWNTLCLLTSSVTIHIAHLNLKNNNRPKFHLWLG
;
A
#
# COMPACT_ATOMS: atom_id res chain seq x y z
N VAL A 1 -8.62 18.07 -40.79
CA VAL A 1 -7.88 16.94 -40.20
C VAL A 1 -6.56 17.53 -39.74
N SER A 2 -6.38 17.79 -38.44
CA SER A 2 -5.10 18.35 -37.97
C SER A 2 -4.08 17.24 -37.87
N ASP A 3 -2.94 17.39 -38.55
CA ASP A 3 -1.74 16.54 -38.48
C ASP A 3 -1.06 16.64 -37.10
N GLN A 4 -1.76 16.27 -36.03
CA GLN A 4 -1.15 16.19 -34.70
C GLN A 4 -0.88 14.71 -34.40
N PRO A 5 0.40 14.30 -34.27
CA PRO A 5 0.75 12.91 -33.96
C PRO A 5 0.34 12.51 -32.53
N TYR A 6 -0.05 13.46 -31.69
CA TYR A 6 -0.41 13.26 -30.29
C TYR A 6 -1.82 13.79 -30.00
N TYR A 7 -2.64 12.97 -29.33
CA TYR A 7 -3.98 13.38 -28.90
C TYR A 7 -3.89 14.31 -27.69
N VAL A 8 -4.48 15.51 -27.81
CA VAL A 8 -4.59 16.49 -26.73
C VAL A 8 -6.04 16.49 -26.24
N PRO A 9 -6.33 16.06 -24.99
CA PRO A 9 -7.69 16.05 -24.48
C PRO A 9 -8.30 17.45 -24.38
N ALA A 10 -9.62 17.52 -24.49
CA ALA A 10 -10.36 18.74 -24.17
C ALA A 10 -10.24 19.11 -22.68
N SER A 11 -10.52 20.37 -22.32
CA SER A 11 -10.44 20.84 -20.94
C SER A 11 -11.31 19.97 -20.01
N SER A 12 -10.68 19.30 -19.04
CA SER A 12 -11.37 18.44 -18.08
C SER A 12 -11.56 19.14 -16.74
N LYS A 13 -12.73 18.95 -16.13
CA LYS A 13 -13.06 19.46 -14.79
C LYS A 13 -12.63 18.51 -13.66
N PHE A 14 -12.27 17.27 -14.00
CA PHE A 14 -11.92 16.24 -13.02
C PHE A 14 -10.67 16.56 -12.19
N PRO A 15 -9.59 17.17 -12.72
CA PRO A 15 -8.45 17.57 -11.91
C PRO A 15 -8.82 18.58 -10.79
N PHE A 16 -9.70 19.54 -11.09
CA PHE A 16 -10.19 20.49 -10.08
C PHE A 16 -11.06 19.80 -9.03
N ALA A 17 -11.98 18.93 -9.45
CA ALA A 17 -12.80 18.15 -8.54
C ALA A 17 -11.97 17.24 -7.62
N MET A 18 -10.88 16.65 -8.16
CA MET A 18 -9.94 15.85 -7.39
C MET A 18 -9.16 16.69 -6.38
N ALA A 19 -8.71 17.89 -6.74
CA ALA A 19 -8.04 18.80 -5.81
C ALA A 19 -8.94 19.17 -4.62
N LEU A 20 -10.22 19.50 -4.87
CA LEU A 20 -11.20 19.78 -3.81
C LEU A 20 -11.45 18.55 -2.93
N THR A 21 -11.57 17.38 -3.56
CA THR A 21 -11.73 16.11 -2.86
C THR A 21 -10.55 15.80 -1.93
N MET A 22 -9.32 15.95 -2.42
CA MET A 22 -8.11 15.74 -1.63
C MET A 22 -8.02 16.73 -0.46
N LEU A 23 -8.37 17.99 -0.66
CA LEU A 23 -8.44 18.99 0.41
C LEU A 23 -9.42 18.57 1.51
N THR A 24 -10.64 18.18 1.13
CA THR A 24 -11.66 17.71 2.08
C THR A 24 -11.20 16.46 2.83
N LEU A 25 -10.52 15.52 2.15
CA LEU A 25 -10.00 14.30 2.76
C LEU A 25 -8.91 14.62 3.80
N ILE A 26 -7.96 15.51 3.47
CA ILE A 26 -6.89 15.94 4.40
C ILE A 26 -7.48 16.65 5.61
N ILE A 27 -8.41 17.59 5.41
CA ILE A 27 -9.09 18.29 6.51
C ILE A 27 -9.88 17.29 7.37
N GLY A 28 -10.59 16.35 6.75
CA GLY A 28 -11.33 15.30 7.44
C GLY A 28 -10.42 14.41 8.28
N ALA A 29 -9.29 13.98 7.74
CA ALA A 29 -8.32 13.15 8.44
C ALA A 29 -7.70 13.89 9.63
N ALA A 30 -7.23 15.13 9.40
CA ALA A 30 -6.63 15.95 10.44
C ALA A 30 -7.62 16.25 11.58
N THR A 31 -8.84 16.68 11.27
CA THR A 31 -9.86 16.98 12.28
C THR A 31 -10.30 15.74 13.04
N THR A 32 -10.42 14.59 12.37
CA THR A 32 -10.75 13.31 13.02
C THR A 32 -9.70 12.95 14.06
N VAL A 33 -8.42 12.96 13.70
CA VAL A 33 -7.32 12.64 14.64
C VAL A 33 -7.28 13.60 15.82
N ASN A 34 -7.46 14.90 15.59
CA ASN A 34 -7.47 15.90 16.67
C ASN A 34 -8.69 15.80 17.59
N SER A 35 -9.78 15.20 17.11
CA SER A 35 -11.04 15.07 17.86
C SER A 35 -11.18 13.74 18.62
N ILE A 36 -10.19 12.85 18.55
CA ILE A 36 -10.21 11.56 19.26
C ILE A 36 -10.41 11.81 20.77
N GLY A 37 -11.39 11.15 21.37
CA GLY A 37 -11.75 11.31 22.79
C GLY A 37 -12.72 12.46 23.09
N THR A 38 -13.17 13.20 22.07
CA THR A 38 -14.22 14.23 22.21
C THR A 38 -15.54 13.74 21.61
N ASN A 39 -16.70 14.24 22.09
CA ASN A 39 -18.03 13.96 21.53
C ASN A 39 -18.28 14.76 20.23
N SER A 40 -17.33 14.75 19.30
CA SER A 40 -17.40 15.48 18.03
C SER A 40 -17.68 14.54 16.86
N ASN A 41 -18.47 14.99 15.88
CA ASN A 41 -18.78 14.25 14.66
C ASN A 41 -17.78 14.54 13.53
N ALA A 42 -16.52 14.87 13.84
CA ALA A 42 -15.51 15.24 12.85
C ALA A 42 -15.24 14.14 11.80
N TYR A 43 -15.42 12.87 12.17
CA TYR A 43 -15.29 11.72 11.27
C TYR A 43 -16.26 11.78 10.07
N LEU A 44 -17.38 12.50 10.16
CA LEU A 44 -18.32 12.67 9.04
C LEU A 44 -17.68 13.41 7.87
N ILE A 45 -16.77 14.36 8.13
CA ILE A 45 -16.02 15.08 7.10
C ILE A 45 -15.08 14.11 6.37
N LEU A 46 -14.43 13.21 7.12
CA LEU A 46 -13.57 12.18 6.54
C LEU A 46 -14.37 11.21 5.66
N ILE A 47 -15.53 10.74 6.13
CA ILE A 47 -16.43 9.88 5.33
C ILE A 47 -16.88 10.61 4.06
N ALA A 48 -17.27 11.88 4.16
CA ALA A 48 -17.62 12.69 2.99
C ALA A 48 -16.45 12.80 2.00
N GLY A 49 -15.22 13.00 2.49
CA GLY A 49 -14.00 12.99 1.67
C GLY A 49 -13.80 11.68 0.91
N PHE A 50 -14.01 10.53 1.55
CA PHE A 50 -13.95 9.21 0.89
C PHE A 50 -15.05 9.03 -0.16
N LEU A 51 -16.28 9.49 0.10
CA LEU A 51 -17.37 9.44 -0.89
C LEU A 51 -17.07 10.34 -2.11
N MET A 52 -16.53 11.54 -1.87
CA MET A 52 -16.07 12.43 -2.94
C MET A 52 -14.92 11.81 -3.75
N MET A 53 -14.00 11.09 -3.10
CA MET A 53 -12.92 10.36 -3.76
C MET A 53 -13.45 9.27 -4.67
N TRP A 54 -14.32 8.42 -4.14
CA TRP A 54 -14.91 7.33 -4.88
C TRP A 54 -15.70 7.83 -6.09
N THR A 55 -16.56 8.83 -5.90
CA THR A 55 -17.35 9.41 -7.01
C THR A 55 -16.47 10.06 -8.07
N THR A 56 -15.48 10.87 -7.68
CA THR A 56 -14.60 11.55 -8.64
C THR A 56 -13.77 10.55 -9.44
N MET A 57 -13.17 9.55 -8.79
CA MET A 57 -12.41 8.49 -9.47
C MET A 57 -13.29 7.66 -10.40
N PHE A 58 -14.50 7.29 -9.95
CA PHE A 58 -15.45 6.53 -10.77
C PHE A 58 -15.80 7.25 -12.07
N PHE A 59 -16.20 8.52 -12.00
CA PHE A 59 -16.53 9.30 -13.20
C PHE A 59 -15.31 9.61 -14.06
N TRP A 60 -14.15 9.86 -13.46
CA TRP A 60 -12.92 10.10 -14.21
C TRP A 60 -12.50 8.85 -14.99
N PHE A 61 -12.40 7.68 -14.34
CA PHE A 61 -12.06 6.45 -15.04
C PHE A 61 -13.10 6.03 -16.06
N SER A 62 -14.40 6.24 -15.80
CA SER A 62 -15.46 6.01 -16.79
C SER A 62 -15.22 6.85 -18.06
N LYS A 63 -14.81 8.12 -17.90
CA LYS A 63 -14.49 8.98 -19.04
C LYS A 63 -13.26 8.48 -19.80
N VAL A 64 -12.22 8.05 -19.10
CA VAL A 64 -11.00 7.48 -19.72
C VAL A 64 -11.34 6.23 -20.55
N ILE A 65 -12.23 5.36 -20.06
CA ILE A 65 -12.70 4.18 -20.80
C ILE A 65 -13.49 4.60 -22.05
N GLU A 66 -14.42 5.54 -21.92
CA GLU A 66 -15.21 6.06 -23.05
C GLU A 66 -14.31 6.69 -24.15
N GLU A 67 -13.27 7.42 -23.74
CA GLU A 67 -12.27 8.01 -24.66
C GLU A 67 -11.42 6.94 -25.35
N ASN A 68 -11.11 5.83 -24.65
CA ASN A 68 -10.42 4.69 -25.25
C ASN A 68 -11.29 3.98 -26.29
N ASP A 69 -12.55 3.65 -25.93
CA ASP A 69 -13.49 2.94 -26.80
C ASP A 69 -13.90 3.75 -28.04
N SER A 70 -13.92 5.08 -27.93
CA SER A 70 -14.16 5.99 -29.07
C SER A 70 -12.98 6.09 -30.04
N GLY A 71 -11.87 5.38 -29.78
CA GLY A 71 -10.72 5.31 -30.68
C GLY A 71 -9.87 6.58 -30.72
N LEU A 72 -10.02 7.47 -29.73
CA LEU A 72 -9.23 8.71 -29.62
C LEU A 72 -7.77 8.42 -29.20
N ASN A 73 -7.50 7.20 -28.73
CA ASN A 73 -6.17 6.77 -28.31
C ASN A 73 -5.28 6.35 -29.49
N ASN A 74 -4.33 7.21 -29.85
CA ASN A 74 -3.25 6.88 -30.80
C ASN A 74 -2.22 5.91 -30.16
N SER A 75 -1.52 5.15 -31.00
CA SER A 75 -0.37 4.30 -30.62
C SER A 75 0.66 5.02 -29.75
N MET A 76 1.04 6.25 -30.10
CA MET A 76 1.96 7.07 -29.29
C MET A 76 1.42 7.40 -27.90
N LEU A 77 0.10 7.60 -27.75
CA LEU A 77 -0.52 7.85 -26.45
C LEU A 77 -0.54 6.57 -25.59
N ASN A 78 -0.71 5.40 -26.21
CA ASN A 78 -0.62 4.11 -25.53
C ASN A 78 0.77 3.90 -24.91
N ASP A 79 1.84 4.21 -25.66
CA ASP A 79 3.21 4.15 -25.14
C ASP A 79 3.39 5.05 -23.91
N SER A 80 2.84 6.27 -23.95
CA SER A 80 2.83 7.17 -22.79
C SER A 80 2.10 6.58 -21.58
N TYR A 81 1.00 5.85 -21.77
CA TYR A 81 0.32 5.16 -20.66
C TYR A 81 1.15 4.03 -20.07
N VAL A 82 1.86 3.27 -20.91
CA VAL A 82 2.76 2.20 -20.45
C VAL A 82 3.90 2.78 -19.60
N TYR A 83 4.57 3.82 -20.09
CA TYR A 83 5.62 4.49 -19.31
C TYR A 83 5.07 5.17 -18.06
N GLY A 84 3.90 5.80 -18.13
CA GLY A 84 3.23 6.41 -16.98
C GLY A 84 2.93 5.39 -15.87
N MET A 85 2.38 4.23 -16.23
CA MET A 85 2.14 3.14 -15.29
C MET A 85 3.46 2.55 -14.74
N ALA A 86 4.49 2.40 -15.57
CA ALA A 86 5.79 1.92 -15.12
C ALA A 86 6.44 2.86 -14.09
N TRP A 87 6.41 4.18 -14.33
CA TRP A 87 6.91 5.18 -13.38
C TRP A 87 6.07 5.26 -12.11
N PHE A 88 4.74 5.08 -12.21
CA PHE A 88 3.86 4.97 -11.04
C PHE A 88 4.25 3.77 -10.17
N ILE A 89 4.36 2.57 -10.75
CA ILE A 89 4.81 1.35 -10.03
C ILE A 89 6.20 1.56 -9.41
N PHE A 90 7.12 2.18 -10.15
CA PHE A 90 8.45 2.50 -9.63
C PHE A 90 8.37 3.40 -8.39
N SER A 91 7.49 4.41 -8.40
CA SER A 91 7.28 5.28 -7.23
C SER A 91 6.73 4.52 -6.01
N GLU A 92 5.83 3.56 -6.22
CA GLU A 92 5.32 2.68 -5.16
C GLU A 92 6.43 1.79 -4.58
N VAL A 93 7.30 1.23 -5.44
CA VAL A 93 8.46 0.45 -4.98
C VAL A 93 9.40 1.31 -4.13
N MET A 94 9.66 2.56 -4.50
CA MET A 94 10.46 3.49 -3.70
C MET A 94 9.79 3.86 -2.37
N PHE A 95 8.46 4.00 -2.35
CA PHE A 95 7.69 4.19 -1.13
C PHE A 95 7.85 2.99 -0.17
N PHE A 96 7.73 1.74 -0.65
CA PHE A 96 8.02 0.55 0.15
C PHE A 96 9.49 0.47 0.57
N PHE A 97 10.43 0.88 -0.28
CA PHE A 97 11.85 0.95 0.05
C PHE A 97 12.12 1.85 1.27
N ALA A 98 11.39 2.96 1.42
CA ALA A 98 11.51 3.80 2.61
C ALA A 98 11.10 3.07 3.90
N PHE A 99 10.04 2.24 3.87
CA PHE A 99 9.65 1.42 5.04
C PHE A 99 10.66 0.32 5.35
N PHE A 100 11.18 -0.37 4.35
CA PHE A 100 12.26 -1.36 4.56
C PHE A 100 13.54 -0.70 5.07
N GLY A 101 13.87 0.50 4.56
CA GLY A 101 14.96 1.32 5.05
C GLY A 101 14.76 1.72 6.51
N ALA A 102 13.56 2.13 6.90
CA ALA A 102 13.21 2.44 8.29
C ALA A 102 13.33 1.19 9.18
N LEU A 103 12.83 0.03 8.74
CA LEU A 103 12.96 -1.24 9.46
C LEU A 103 14.42 -1.65 9.66
N PHE A 104 15.23 -1.55 8.60
CA PHE A 104 16.68 -1.80 8.65
C PHE A 104 17.37 -0.85 9.64
N TYR A 105 17.07 0.45 9.56
CA TYR A 105 17.62 1.45 10.46
C TYR A 105 17.28 1.16 11.93
N ILE A 106 16.02 0.82 12.21
CA ILE A 106 15.56 0.50 13.56
C ILE A 106 16.31 -0.73 14.08
N ARG A 107 16.31 -1.83 13.31
CA ARG A 107 16.89 -3.11 13.75
C ARG A 107 18.41 -3.07 13.89
N THR A 108 19.12 -2.46 12.95
CA THR A 108 20.59 -2.53 12.88
C THR A 108 21.27 -1.42 13.66
N PHE A 109 20.63 -0.25 13.80
CA PHE A 109 21.25 0.89 14.47
C PHE A 109 20.48 1.33 15.70
N SER A 110 19.18 1.61 15.57
CA SER A 110 18.40 2.21 16.67
C SER A 110 18.33 1.32 17.92
N VAL A 111 18.02 0.02 17.75
CA VAL A 111 17.85 -0.92 18.88
C VAL A 111 19.19 -1.18 19.60
N PRO A 112 20.30 -1.49 18.93
CA PRO A 112 21.59 -1.65 19.61
C PRO A 112 22.08 -0.38 20.32
N TRP A 113 21.86 0.80 19.73
CA TRP A 113 22.22 2.07 20.38
C TRP A 113 21.43 2.31 21.67
N LEU A 114 20.14 1.95 21.69
CA LEU A 114 19.34 1.98 22.92
C LEU A 114 19.90 0.99 23.96
N GLY A 115 20.41 -0.16 23.52
CA GLY A 115 21.08 -1.18 24.34
C GLY A 115 22.40 -0.74 24.97
N GLY A 116 22.95 0.40 24.56
CA GLY A 116 24.20 0.94 25.10
C GLY A 116 25.41 0.78 24.17
N GLU A 117 25.24 0.31 22.93
CA GLU A 117 26.35 0.15 21.98
C GLU A 117 26.81 1.48 21.36
N GLY A 118 28.12 1.72 21.35
CA GLY A 118 28.77 2.85 20.65
C GLY A 118 28.72 4.20 21.39
N GLU A 119 28.98 5.31 20.67
CA GLU A 119 28.98 6.68 21.22
C GLU A 119 27.63 7.13 21.80
N LYS A 120 26.55 6.40 21.49
CA LYS A 120 25.20 6.62 22.02
C LYS A 120 24.89 5.80 23.29
N GLY A 121 25.92 5.24 23.94
CA GLY A 121 25.80 4.45 25.18
C GLY A 121 25.08 5.14 26.34
N ILE A 122 24.96 6.48 26.31
CA ILE A 122 24.17 7.28 27.27
C ILE A 122 22.68 6.90 27.22
N ALA A 123 22.18 6.33 26.12
CA ALA A 123 20.79 5.90 26.01
C ALA A 123 20.41 4.80 27.03
N ASN A 124 21.36 3.96 27.44
CA ASN A 124 21.12 2.96 28.50
C ASN A 124 20.86 3.62 29.87
N ILE A 125 21.33 4.85 30.09
CA ILE A 125 21.04 5.63 31.31
C ILE A 125 19.59 6.13 31.32
N LEU A 126 18.99 6.38 30.16
CA LEU A 126 17.58 6.77 30.07
C LEU A 126 16.64 5.61 30.40
N TRP A 127 17.09 4.37 30.19
CA TRP A 127 16.33 3.17 30.53
C TRP A 127 17.24 2.04 31.00
N GLU A 128 17.52 2.04 32.31
CA GLU A 128 18.39 1.05 32.95
C GLU A 128 17.81 -0.37 32.82
N GLY A 129 18.63 -1.31 32.35
CA GLY A 129 18.24 -2.72 32.19
C GLY A 129 17.60 -3.07 30.85
N PHE A 130 17.60 -2.17 29.86
CA PHE A 130 17.17 -2.52 28.51
C PHE A 130 18.12 -3.55 27.86
N GLU A 131 17.55 -4.67 27.43
CA GLU A 131 18.25 -5.69 26.65
C GLU A 131 17.87 -5.59 25.17
N ALA A 132 18.85 -5.25 24.34
CA ALA A 132 18.67 -5.18 22.90
C ALA A 132 18.49 -6.59 22.31
N HIS A 133 17.25 -6.93 21.97
CA HIS A 133 16.90 -8.13 21.22
C HIS A 133 15.95 -7.77 20.07
N TRP A 134 15.88 -8.64 19.07
CA TRP A 134 14.96 -8.46 17.95
C TRP A 134 14.15 -9.73 17.72
N PRO A 135 12.81 -9.62 17.57
CA PRO A 135 11.98 -8.42 17.68
C PRO A 135 11.80 -7.93 19.13
N LEU A 136 11.48 -6.64 19.30
CA LEU A 136 11.19 -6.05 20.61
C LEU A 136 9.75 -6.37 21.02
N VAL A 137 9.58 -7.36 21.89
CA VAL A 137 8.27 -7.74 22.46
C VAL A 137 7.98 -7.01 23.77
N VAL A 138 9.03 -6.66 24.52
CA VAL A 138 8.93 -5.86 25.75
C VAL A 138 9.43 -4.44 25.49
N THR A 139 8.51 -3.48 25.52
CA THR A 139 8.80 -2.04 25.43
C THR A 139 8.84 -1.43 26.84
N PRO A 140 9.52 -0.28 27.03
CA PRO A 140 9.62 0.38 28.34
C PRO A 140 8.27 0.74 28.97
N ASP A 141 7.24 0.93 28.15
CA ASP A 141 5.93 1.40 28.58
C ASP A 141 4.81 0.52 27.97
N GLN A 142 4.78 -0.76 28.38
CA GLN A 142 3.74 -1.70 27.97
C GLN A 142 2.35 -1.37 28.51
N ALA A 143 2.25 -0.53 29.55
CA ALA A 143 0.97 -0.12 30.14
C ALA A 143 0.22 0.89 29.25
N LEU A 144 0.95 1.79 28.58
CA LEU A 144 0.38 2.74 27.63
C LEU A 144 0.42 2.24 26.18
N PHE A 145 1.44 1.44 25.81
CA PHE A 145 1.63 0.92 24.45
C PHE A 145 1.81 -0.60 24.47
N LYS A 146 0.70 -1.33 24.29
CA LYS A 146 0.73 -2.79 24.20
C LYS A 146 1.62 -3.24 23.03
N GLY A 147 2.70 -3.95 23.35
CA GLY A 147 3.57 -4.56 22.36
C GLY A 147 2.89 -5.69 21.59
N PRO A 148 3.51 -6.20 20.51
CA PRO A 148 3.04 -7.39 19.81
C PRO A 148 2.96 -8.59 20.78
N GLU A 149 1.89 -9.38 20.68
CA GLU A 149 1.70 -10.55 21.56
C GLU A 149 2.68 -11.68 21.25
N GLU A 150 2.91 -11.95 19.95
CA GLU A 150 3.81 -13.01 19.50
C GLU A 150 4.59 -12.60 18.25
N GLU A 151 5.77 -13.21 18.11
CA GLU A 151 6.59 -13.08 16.91
C GLU A 151 6.01 -13.96 15.79
N MET A 152 5.63 -13.36 14.66
CA MET A 152 5.19 -14.12 13.48
C MET A 152 6.36 -14.67 12.64
N SER A 153 7.49 -15.02 13.27
CA SER A 153 8.65 -15.60 12.58
C SER A 153 8.40 -17.07 12.22
N PHE A 154 9.02 -17.53 11.14
CA PHE A 154 9.02 -18.94 10.76
C PHE A 154 9.57 -19.84 11.89
N SER A 155 10.61 -19.37 12.60
CA SER A 155 11.19 -20.09 13.73
C SER A 155 10.16 -20.31 14.84
N THR A 156 9.42 -19.26 15.18
CA THR A 156 8.37 -19.29 16.21
C THR A 156 7.21 -20.21 15.82
N ALA A 157 6.82 -20.20 14.54
CA ALA A 157 5.79 -21.12 14.03
C ALA A 157 6.25 -22.59 14.11
N TYR A 158 7.52 -22.86 13.81
CA TYR A 158 8.08 -24.22 13.91
C TYR A 158 8.25 -24.69 15.35
N THR A 159 8.64 -23.82 16.28
CA THR A 159 8.78 -24.19 17.71
C THR A 159 7.44 -24.48 18.37
N HIS A 160 6.35 -23.80 17.97
CA HIS A 160 5.02 -24.00 18.56
C HIS A 160 4.32 -25.30 18.14
N GLY A 161 4.67 -25.88 16.99
CA GLY A 161 3.94 -27.05 16.48
C GLY A 161 4.66 -27.88 15.42
N GLY A 162 5.99 -27.74 15.28
CA GLY A 162 6.77 -28.38 14.23
C GLY A 162 6.25 -28.03 12.84
N LEU A 163 6.17 -29.04 11.97
CA LEU A 163 5.63 -28.87 10.62
C LEU A 163 4.14 -28.50 10.60
N ALA A 164 3.36 -28.94 11.59
CA ALA A 164 1.94 -28.58 11.69
C ALA A 164 1.76 -27.08 12.03
N GLY A 165 2.65 -26.51 12.86
CA GLY A 165 2.68 -25.08 13.17
C GLY A 165 3.00 -24.22 11.95
N VAL A 166 3.94 -24.66 11.10
CA VAL A 166 4.25 -23.98 9.83
C VAL A 166 3.07 -24.04 8.84
N LEU A 167 2.35 -25.16 8.76
CA LEU A 167 1.16 -25.27 7.92
C LEU A 167 -0.01 -24.41 8.42
N GLY A 168 -0.05 -24.08 9.71
CA GLY A 168 -1.00 -23.12 10.30
C GLY A 168 -0.56 -21.67 10.20
N TRP A 169 0.64 -21.38 9.70
CA TRP A 169 1.21 -20.03 9.67
C TRP A 169 0.53 -19.16 8.60
N ILE A 170 -0.23 -18.15 9.03
CA ILE A 170 -1.05 -17.29 8.15
C ILE A 170 -0.21 -16.62 7.03
N PRO A 171 0.99 -16.07 7.29
CA PRO A 171 1.85 -15.50 6.24
C PRO A 171 2.21 -16.49 5.12
N LEU A 172 2.34 -17.79 5.42
CA LEU A 172 2.58 -18.82 4.41
C LEU A 172 1.41 -18.88 3.42
N TRP A 173 0.19 -18.97 3.93
CA TRP A 173 -1.01 -19.02 3.09
C TRP A 173 -1.22 -17.75 2.29
N ASN A 174 -0.95 -16.57 2.87
CA ASN A 174 -0.99 -15.32 2.12
C ASN A 174 0.00 -15.33 0.95
N THR A 175 1.22 -15.82 1.17
CA THR A 175 2.24 -15.95 0.12
C THR A 175 1.79 -16.93 -0.97
N LEU A 176 1.22 -18.07 -0.59
CA LEU A 176 0.69 -19.04 -1.54
C LEU A 176 -0.49 -18.47 -2.35
N CYS A 177 -1.41 -17.74 -1.72
CA CYS A 177 -2.52 -17.08 -2.41
C CYS A 177 -2.02 -16.03 -3.41
N LEU A 178 -1.01 -15.23 -3.04
CA LEU A 178 -0.41 -14.23 -3.95
C LEU A 178 0.32 -14.89 -5.14
N LEU A 179 1.09 -15.96 -4.89
CA LEU A 179 1.76 -16.68 -5.97
C LEU A 179 0.77 -17.39 -6.90
N THR A 180 -0.26 -18.03 -6.34
CA THR A 180 -1.30 -18.71 -7.14
C THR A 180 -2.12 -17.72 -7.95
N SER A 181 -2.52 -16.58 -7.38
CA SER A 181 -3.21 -15.51 -8.12
C SER A 181 -2.35 -14.89 -9.24
N SER A 182 -1.04 -14.79 -9.06
CA SER A 182 -0.14 -14.38 -10.15
C SER A 182 -0.17 -15.37 -11.32
N VAL A 183 -0.26 -16.67 -11.04
CA VAL A 183 -0.35 -17.71 -12.07
C VAL A 183 -1.71 -17.68 -12.78
N THR A 184 -2.82 -17.52 -12.05
CA THR A 184 -4.15 -17.45 -12.65
C THR A 184 -4.27 -16.25 -13.60
N ILE A 185 -3.77 -15.08 -13.20
CA ILE A 185 -3.75 -13.88 -14.05
C ILE A 185 -2.86 -14.08 -15.28
N HIS A 186 -1.71 -14.74 -15.14
CA HIS A 186 -0.84 -15.04 -16.29
C HIS A 186 -1.56 -15.94 -17.31
N ILE A 187 -2.27 -16.97 -16.85
CA ILE A 187 -3.08 -17.84 -17.71
C ILE A 187 -4.21 -17.05 -18.37
N ALA A 188 -4.89 -16.16 -17.63
CA ALA A 188 -5.92 -15.28 -18.20
C ALA A 188 -5.35 -14.41 -19.33
N HIS A 189 -4.18 -13.78 -19.12
CA HIS A 189 -3.50 -12.96 -20.13
C HIS A 189 -3.17 -13.75 -21.41
N LEU A 190 -2.65 -14.98 -21.28
CA LEU A 190 -2.36 -15.85 -22.44
C LEU A 190 -3.64 -16.21 -23.22
N ASN A 191 -4.74 -16.49 -22.52
CA ASN A 191 -6.03 -16.78 -23.16
C ASN A 191 -6.59 -15.55 -23.89
N LEU A 192 -6.41 -14.34 -23.34
CA LEU A 192 -6.79 -13.10 -24.00
C LEU A 192 -5.99 -12.90 -25.30
N LYS A 193 -4.67 -13.14 -25.28
CA LYS A 193 -3.81 -13.06 -26.47
C LYS A 193 -4.20 -14.09 -27.55
N ASN A 194 -4.63 -15.28 -27.14
CA ASN A 194 -5.13 -16.33 -28.02
C ASN A 194 -6.60 -16.14 -28.43
N ASN A 195 -7.21 -14.99 -28.11
CA ASN A 195 -8.60 -14.63 -28.39
C ASN A 195 -9.63 -15.63 -27.84
N ASN A 196 -9.30 -16.34 -26.75
CA ASN A 196 -10.17 -17.31 -26.08
C ASN A 196 -10.91 -16.65 -24.90
N ARG A 197 -11.95 -15.89 -25.21
CA ARG A 197 -12.77 -15.15 -24.24
C ARG A 197 -13.39 -15.99 -23.11
N PRO A 198 -13.99 -17.18 -23.34
CA PRO A 198 -14.60 -17.93 -22.24
C PRO A 198 -13.56 -18.42 -21.22
N LYS A 199 -12.37 -18.81 -21.67
CA LYS A 199 -11.28 -19.17 -20.75
C LYS A 199 -10.73 -17.95 -20.03
N PHE A 200 -10.61 -16.81 -20.71
CA PHE A 200 -10.18 -15.56 -20.06
C PHE A 200 -11.07 -15.20 -18.86
N HIS A 201 -12.39 -15.19 -19.02
CA HIS A 201 -13.32 -14.88 -17.92
C HIS A 201 -13.22 -15.91 -16.78
N LEU A 202 -13.12 -17.20 -17.10
CA LEU A 202 -13.00 -18.26 -16.09
C LEU A 202 -11.75 -18.09 -15.19
N TRP A 203 -10.61 -17.68 -15.77
CA TRP A 203 -9.35 -17.57 -15.04
C TRP A 203 -9.15 -16.21 -14.36
N LEU A 204 -9.83 -15.16 -14.83
CA LEU A 204 -9.80 -13.83 -14.22
C LEU A 204 -10.68 -13.74 -12.97
N GLY A 205 -11.82 -14.45 -12.96
CA GLY A 205 -12.86 -14.36 -11.92
C GLY A 205 -14.17 -13.82 -12.45
#